data_AF-A0A819BQ74-F1
#
_entry.id   AF-A0A819BQ74-F1
#
_cell.length_a   1.000
_cell.length_b   1.000
_cell.length_c   1.000
_cell.angle_alpha   90.00
_cell.angle_beta   90.00
_cell.angle_gamma   90.00
#
_symmetry.space_group_name_H-M   'P 1'
#
loop_
_entity.id
_entity.type
_entity.pdbx_description
1 polymer ?
#
loop_
_entity_poly.entity_id
_entity_poly.type
_entity_poly.pdbx_seq_one_letter_code
_entity_poly.pdbx_strand_id
1 'polypeptide(L)'
;MPLFGRRLFHLDEDDNNNNEHEEIYTIEHTGEKFHSKELYEKLKKAYELERWTCECTWRASLTHKEAYESEIETRKSLLTIVPDYFHKIIFDILYHSVKPLEKVAEEVSILLGQGFVVGEPVQFKKRKDSTVVKGIIERIDENEERKRTSERASAQAKPLSDKVN
;
A
#
# COMPACT_ATOMS: atom_id res chain seq x y z
N MET A 1 -9.37 -5.06 6.00
CA MET A 1 -10.73 -5.62 6.01
C MET A 1 -11.64 -4.45 6.33
N PRO A 2 -12.75 -4.24 5.61
CA PRO A 2 -13.56 -3.02 5.76
C PRO A 2 -13.97 -2.77 7.20
N LEU A 3 -13.98 -1.49 7.59
CA LEU A 3 -14.41 -1.06 8.91
C LEU A 3 -15.91 -0.75 8.90
N PHE A 4 -16.62 -1.10 9.96
CA PHE A 4 -17.98 -0.62 10.17
C PHE A 4 -17.93 0.76 10.83
N GLY A 5 -18.11 1.80 10.04
CA GLY A 5 -17.84 3.18 10.41
C GLY A 5 -16.35 3.41 10.64
N ARG A 6 -15.87 3.23 11.87
CA ARG A 6 -14.43 3.40 12.24
C ARG A 6 -13.90 2.28 13.11
N ARG A 7 -14.64 1.17 13.23
CA ARG A 7 -14.30 0.05 14.12
C ARG A 7 -14.29 -1.25 13.33
N LEU A 8 -13.50 -2.20 13.80
CA LEU A 8 -13.55 -3.57 13.32
C LEU A 8 -14.94 -4.15 13.58
N PHE A 9 -15.51 -4.75 12.56
CA PHE A 9 -16.78 -5.43 12.65
C PHE A 9 -16.56 -6.85 13.19
N HIS A 10 -17.30 -7.21 14.23
CA HIS A 10 -17.32 -8.56 14.78
C HIS A 10 -18.78 -9.04 14.75
N LEU A 11 -18.99 -10.28 14.30
CA LEU A 11 -20.25 -10.97 14.55
C LEU A 11 -20.17 -11.58 15.94
N ASP A 12 -21.15 -11.29 16.78
CA ASP A 12 -21.20 -11.79 18.17
C ASP A 12 -21.52 -13.30 18.26
N GLU A 13 -21.87 -13.94 17.15
CA GLU A 13 -22.31 -15.34 17.10
C GLU A 13 -21.35 -16.14 16.20
N ASP A 14 -20.64 -17.09 16.81
CA ASP A 14 -19.76 -18.03 16.10
C ASP A 14 -20.58 -19.15 15.46
N ASP A 15 -20.42 -19.34 14.16
CA ASP A 15 -21.06 -20.43 13.41
C ASP A 15 -20.27 -21.75 13.55
N ASN A 16 -20.20 -22.28 14.78
CA ASN A 16 -19.36 -23.43 15.13
C ASN A 16 -19.98 -24.81 14.83
N ASN A 17 -20.99 -24.91 13.95
CA ASN A 17 -21.58 -26.20 13.58
C ASN A 17 -20.86 -26.85 12.39
N ASN A 18 -19.97 -27.79 12.69
CA ASN A 18 -19.28 -28.64 11.71
C ASN A 18 -20.15 -29.83 11.22
N ASN A 19 -21.38 -29.56 10.77
CA ASN A 19 -22.21 -30.63 10.20
C ASN A 19 -21.99 -30.67 8.68
N GLU A 20 -21.32 -31.72 8.20
CA GLU A 20 -20.97 -31.96 6.78
C GLU A 20 -22.20 -32.14 5.83
N HIS A 21 -23.42 -32.09 6.36
CA HIS A 21 -24.67 -32.36 5.63
C HIS A 21 -25.63 -31.17 5.51
N GLU A 22 -25.24 -29.95 5.94
CA GLU A 22 -26.10 -28.76 5.87
C GLU A 22 -25.80 -27.86 4.66
N GLU A 23 -26.79 -27.07 4.24
CA GLU A 23 -26.64 -26.05 3.19
C GLU A 23 -25.61 -25.00 3.63
N ILE A 24 -24.56 -24.81 2.83
CA ILE A 24 -23.53 -23.80 3.08
C ILE A 24 -23.90 -22.51 2.35
N TYR A 25 -24.17 -21.45 3.11
CA TYR A 25 -24.38 -20.10 2.60
C TYR A 25 -23.03 -19.38 2.47
N THR A 26 -22.75 -18.78 1.32
CA THR A 26 -21.45 -18.11 1.08
C THR A 26 -21.66 -16.65 0.69
N ILE A 27 -20.88 -15.74 1.28
CA ILE A 27 -20.82 -14.34 0.84
C ILE A 27 -19.92 -14.23 -0.39
N GLU A 28 -20.44 -13.72 -1.49
CA GLU A 28 -19.78 -13.75 -2.80
C GLU A 28 -18.42 -13.03 -2.83
N HIS A 29 -18.30 -11.85 -2.22
CA HIS A 29 -17.07 -11.05 -2.29
C HIS A 29 -16.05 -11.37 -1.21
N THR A 30 -16.47 -11.76 0.01
CA THR A 30 -15.52 -12.16 1.08
C THR A 30 -15.15 -13.64 1.06
N GLY A 31 -15.99 -14.49 0.49
CA GLY A 31 -15.84 -15.94 0.52
C GLY A 31 -16.13 -16.57 1.89
N GLU A 32 -16.69 -15.81 2.84
CA GLU A 32 -17.10 -16.31 4.15
C GLU A 32 -18.26 -17.31 3.99
N LYS A 33 -18.21 -18.39 4.77
CA LYS A 33 -19.17 -19.50 4.70
C LYS A 33 -19.89 -19.64 6.02
N PHE A 34 -21.20 -19.85 5.94
CA PHE A 34 -22.11 -19.99 7.07
C PHE A 34 -22.97 -21.24 6.89
N HIS A 35 -23.18 -21.98 7.97
CA HIS A 35 -24.16 -23.07 8.08
C HIS A 35 -25.50 -22.52 8.58
N SER A 36 -25.48 -21.51 9.46
CA SER A 36 -26.70 -20.85 9.94
C SER A 36 -27.23 -19.83 8.93
N LYS A 37 -28.42 -20.12 8.37
CA LYS A 37 -29.14 -19.18 7.50
C LYS A 37 -29.44 -17.85 8.18
N GLU A 38 -29.74 -17.85 9.48
CA GLU A 38 -30.05 -16.63 10.23
C GLU A 38 -28.84 -15.70 10.34
N LEU A 39 -27.65 -16.27 10.61
CA LEU A 39 -26.40 -15.53 10.65
C LEU A 39 -26.06 -14.95 9.29
N TYR A 40 -26.19 -15.76 8.23
CA TYR A 40 -25.98 -15.32 6.86
C TYR A 40 -26.88 -14.14 6.48
N GLU A 41 -28.19 -14.22 6.74
CA GLU A 41 -29.13 -13.13 6.43
C GLU A 41 -28.89 -11.88 7.28
N LYS A 42 -28.53 -12.04 8.56
CA LYS A 42 -28.15 -10.93 9.45
C LYS A 42 -26.91 -10.21 8.96
N LEU A 43 -25.88 -10.96 8.55
CA LEU A 43 -24.65 -10.41 8.00
C LEU A 43 -24.88 -9.72 6.66
N LYS A 44 -25.63 -10.36 5.76
CA LYS A 44 -25.97 -9.80 4.46
C LYS A 44 -26.66 -8.44 4.59
N LYS A 45 -27.64 -8.32 5.50
CA LYS A 45 -28.29 -7.04 5.81
C LYS A 45 -27.31 -6.01 6.36
N ALA A 46 -26.37 -6.41 7.21
CA ALA A 46 -25.33 -5.51 7.71
C ALA A 46 -24.38 -5.03 6.60
N TYR A 47 -24.10 -5.88 5.61
CA TYR A 47 -23.23 -5.58 4.47
C TYR A 47 -23.89 -4.63 3.46
N GLU A 48 -25.21 -4.65 3.37
CA GLU A 48 -26.01 -3.73 2.54
C GLU A 48 -26.08 -2.31 3.12
N LEU A 49 -25.74 -2.09 4.40
CA LEU A 49 -25.73 -0.75 5.00
C LEU A 49 -24.60 0.10 4.41
N GLU A 50 -24.89 1.34 4.00
CA GLU A 50 -23.90 2.34 3.59
C GLU A 50 -23.16 2.96 4.79
N ARG A 51 -22.61 2.11 5.65
CA ARG A 51 -21.90 2.50 6.88
C ARG A 51 -20.46 1.99 6.89
N TRP A 52 -20.04 1.28 5.85
CA TRP A 52 -18.69 0.74 5.76
C TRP A 52 -17.70 1.80 5.30
N THR A 53 -16.46 1.61 5.74
CA THR A 53 -15.33 2.47 5.45
C THR A 53 -14.17 1.61 4.96
N CYS A 54 -13.57 2.02 3.85
CA CYS A 54 -12.32 1.42 3.37
C CYS A 54 -11.18 1.79 4.32
N GLU A 55 -10.53 0.79 4.93
CA GLU A 55 -9.43 1.00 5.87
C GLU A 55 -8.24 1.71 5.21
N CYS A 56 -7.96 1.37 3.95
CA CYS A 56 -6.79 1.90 3.24
C CYS A 56 -6.95 3.36 2.82
N THR A 57 -8.15 3.79 2.43
CA THR A 57 -8.40 5.15 1.89
C THR A 57 -9.20 6.04 2.84
N TRP A 58 -9.74 5.48 3.93
CA TRP A 58 -10.67 6.15 4.85
C TRP A 58 -11.96 6.67 4.21
N ARG A 59 -12.28 6.25 2.97
CA ARG A 59 -13.55 6.59 2.32
C ARG A 59 -14.70 5.87 3.04
N ALA A 60 -15.61 6.66 3.60
CA ALA A 60 -16.77 6.20 4.37
C ALA A 60 -18.06 6.21 3.54
N SER A 61 -19.16 5.79 4.17
CA SER A 61 -20.50 5.71 3.58
C SER A 61 -20.58 4.79 2.36
N LEU A 62 -19.87 3.67 2.43
CA LEU A 62 -19.88 2.63 1.41
C LEU A 62 -20.67 1.43 1.89
N THR A 63 -21.16 0.61 0.96
CA THR A 63 -21.54 -0.77 1.27
C THR A 63 -20.29 -1.59 1.58
N HIS A 64 -20.46 -2.75 2.24
CA HIS A 64 -19.31 -3.61 2.55
C HIS A 64 -18.57 -4.03 1.27
N LYS A 65 -19.31 -4.38 0.22
CA LYS A 65 -18.74 -4.83 -1.06
C LYS A 65 -17.87 -3.75 -1.69
N GLU A 66 -18.36 -2.51 -1.77
CA GLU A 66 -17.60 -1.39 -2.33
C GLU A 66 -16.35 -1.06 -1.51
N ALA A 67 -16.45 -1.10 -0.17
CA ALA A 67 -15.30 -0.90 0.70
C ALA A 67 -14.26 -2.01 0.51
N TYR A 68 -14.71 -3.27 0.39
CA TYR A 68 -13.86 -4.43 0.18
C TYR A 68 -13.14 -4.39 -1.18
N GLU A 69 -13.86 -4.08 -2.26
CA GLU A 69 -13.28 -3.92 -3.60
C GLU A 69 -12.26 -2.77 -3.63
N SER A 70 -12.59 -1.63 -3.01
CA SER A 70 -11.67 -0.49 -2.88
C SER A 70 -10.41 -0.85 -2.12
N GLU A 71 -10.53 -1.65 -1.06
CA GLU A 71 -9.38 -2.15 -0.31
C GLU A 71 -8.48 -3.06 -1.14
N ILE A 72 -9.05 -3.98 -1.91
CA ILE A 72 -8.30 -4.88 -2.79
C ILE A 72 -7.56 -4.06 -3.85
N GLU A 73 -8.25 -3.13 -4.51
CA GLU A 73 -7.67 -2.28 -5.54
C GLU A 73 -6.51 -1.45 -4.98
N THR A 74 -6.72 -0.82 -3.81
CA THR A 74 -5.69 -0.02 -3.16
C THR A 74 -4.48 -0.86 -2.78
N ARG A 75 -4.68 -2.07 -2.22
CA ARG A 75 -3.58 -2.98 -1.88
C ARG A 75 -2.82 -3.45 -3.12
N LYS A 76 -3.50 -3.78 -4.22
CA LYS A 76 -2.87 -4.14 -5.50
C LYS A 76 -2.04 -2.99 -6.07
N SER A 77 -2.58 -1.78 -6.02
CA SER A 77 -1.87 -0.57 -6.44
C SER A 77 -0.63 -0.34 -5.60
N LEU A 78 -0.74 -0.47 -4.27
CA LEU A 78 0.38 -0.29 -3.35
C LEU A 78 1.52 -1.29 -3.60
N LEU A 79 1.20 -2.56 -3.86
CA LEU A 79 2.19 -3.58 -4.24
C LEU A 79 2.87 -3.29 -5.58
N THR A 80 2.19 -2.57 -6.48
CA THR A 80 2.74 -2.17 -7.78
C THR A 80 3.64 -0.93 -7.63
N ILE A 81 3.25 0.01 -6.77
CA ILE A 81 3.97 1.27 -6.54
C ILE A 81 5.20 1.08 -5.66
N VAL A 82 5.11 0.18 -4.67
CA VAL A 82 6.16 -0.09 -3.69
C VAL A 82 6.60 -1.55 -3.82
N PRO A 83 7.62 -1.83 -4.65
CA PRO A 83 8.19 -3.16 -4.78
C PRO A 83 8.85 -3.66 -3.49
N ASP A 84 8.91 -4.98 -3.33
CA ASP A 84 9.41 -5.64 -2.11
C ASP A 84 10.84 -5.25 -1.71
N TYR A 85 11.70 -4.92 -2.68
CA TYR A 85 13.08 -4.51 -2.41
C TYR A 85 13.18 -3.17 -1.66
N PHE A 86 12.14 -2.34 -1.70
CA PHE A 86 12.05 -1.12 -0.88
C PHE A 86 11.59 -1.38 0.55
N HIS A 87 10.95 -2.52 0.85
CA HIS A 87 10.34 -2.75 2.17
C HIS A 87 11.34 -2.59 3.31
N LYS A 88 12.52 -3.19 3.18
CA LYS A 88 13.53 -3.14 4.24
C LYS A 88 13.93 -1.70 4.59
N ILE A 89 14.30 -0.92 3.58
CA ILE A 89 14.76 0.46 3.79
C ILE A 89 13.63 1.39 4.23
N ILE A 90 12.41 1.19 3.72
CA ILE A 90 11.23 1.94 4.18
C ILE A 90 10.94 1.62 5.65
N PHE A 91 10.98 0.35 6.04
CA PHE A 91 10.82 -0.04 7.43
C PHE A 91 11.92 0.54 8.30
N ASP A 92 13.18 0.49 7.87
CA ASP A 92 14.30 1.08 8.64
C ASP A 92 14.09 2.59 8.86
N ILE A 93 13.62 3.33 7.85
CA ILE A 93 13.26 4.76 7.98
C ILE A 93 12.11 4.93 8.98
N LEU A 94 11.03 4.15 8.87
CA LEU A 94 9.86 4.26 9.74
C LEU A 94 10.20 3.94 11.20
N TYR A 95 10.94 2.86 11.46
CA TYR A 95 11.25 2.39 12.81
C TYR A 95 12.25 3.27 13.56
N HIS A 96 13.22 3.87 12.86
CA HIS A 96 14.26 4.68 13.48
C HIS A 96 13.99 6.19 13.41
N SER A 97 12.91 6.60 12.73
CA SER A 97 12.58 8.02 12.64
C SER A 97 12.01 8.57 13.95
N VAL A 98 12.55 9.71 14.36
CA VAL A 98 11.99 10.59 15.39
C VAL A 98 11.30 11.83 14.78
N LYS A 99 11.20 11.89 13.46
CA LYS A 99 10.62 13.01 12.71
C LYS A 99 9.09 12.92 12.69
N PRO A 100 8.37 14.03 12.49
CA PRO A 100 6.94 14.02 12.20
C PRO A 100 6.60 13.13 11.00
N LEU A 101 5.41 12.54 11.00
CA LEU A 101 4.96 11.61 9.97
C LEU A 101 5.06 12.21 8.55
N GLU A 102 4.73 13.48 8.39
CA GLU A 102 4.80 14.20 7.12
C GLU A 102 6.23 14.21 6.56
N LYS A 103 7.24 14.36 7.43
CA LYS A 103 8.64 14.36 7.03
C LYS A 103 9.15 12.97 6.69
N VAL A 104 8.63 11.96 7.35
CA VAL A 104 8.91 10.56 7.00
C VAL A 104 8.30 10.20 5.65
N ALA A 105 7.07 10.63 5.40
CA ALA A 105 6.40 10.42 4.11
C ALA A 105 7.15 11.11 2.96
N GLU A 106 7.64 12.33 3.17
CA GLU A 106 8.47 13.06 2.20
C GLU A 106 9.77 12.29 1.89
N GLU A 107 10.45 11.77 2.92
CA GLU A 107 11.69 10.99 2.78
C GLU A 107 11.46 9.67 2.01
N VAL A 108 10.40 8.93 2.33
CA VAL A 108 10.02 7.70 1.62
C VAL A 108 9.65 8.01 0.16
N SER A 109 8.95 9.11 -0.10
CA SER A 109 8.59 9.53 -1.46
C SER A 109 9.83 9.84 -2.32
N ILE A 110 10.82 10.55 -1.75
CA ILE A 110 12.09 10.82 -2.42
C ILE A 110 12.83 9.51 -2.71
N LEU A 111 12.88 8.60 -1.73
CA LEU A 111 13.52 7.28 -1.90
C LEU A 111 12.88 6.49 -3.05
N LEU A 112 11.55 6.38 -3.08
CA LEU A 112 10.83 5.66 -4.13
C LEU A 112 11.02 6.28 -5.52
N GLY A 113 11.10 7.61 -5.61
CA GLY A 113 11.22 8.32 -6.89
C GLY A 113 12.64 8.48 -7.41
N GLN A 114 13.66 8.44 -6.54
CA GLN A 114 15.01 8.91 -6.87
C GLN A 114 16.16 8.12 -6.26
N GLY A 115 15.89 7.28 -5.26
CA GLY A 115 16.91 6.47 -4.60
C GLY A 115 17.12 5.14 -5.30
N PHE A 116 18.27 4.54 -5.03
CA PHE A 116 18.53 3.16 -5.40
C PHE A 116 18.45 2.29 -4.16
N VAL A 117 18.03 1.03 -4.30
CA VAL A 117 18.01 0.08 -3.17
C VAL A 117 18.67 -1.23 -3.53
N VAL A 118 19.35 -1.84 -2.56
CA VAL A 118 19.91 -3.18 -2.73
C VAL A 118 18.79 -4.17 -3.08
N GLY A 119 19.01 -4.99 -4.10
CA GLY A 119 18.02 -5.92 -4.63
C GLY A 119 17.15 -5.34 -5.76
N GLU A 120 17.25 -4.05 -6.05
CA GLU A 120 16.52 -3.42 -7.15
C GLU A 120 17.02 -3.91 -8.52
N PRO A 121 16.12 -4.39 -9.40
CA PRO A 121 16.47 -4.72 -10.78
C PRO A 121 16.60 -3.45 -11.62
N VAL A 122 17.75 -3.30 -12.28
CA VAL A 122 18.13 -2.08 -13.01
C VAL A 122 18.62 -2.38 -14.41
N GLN A 123 18.55 -1.38 -15.27
CA GLN A 123 19.03 -1.46 -16.66
C GLN A 123 20.13 -0.41 -16.88
N PHE A 124 21.30 -0.86 -17.32
CA PHE A 124 22.45 -0.01 -17.59
C PHE A 124 22.73 0.04 -19.07
N LYS A 125 22.86 1.25 -19.62
CA LYS A 125 23.36 1.44 -20.97
C LYS A 125 24.88 1.51 -20.94
N LYS A 126 25.56 0.56 -21.57
CA LYS A 126 27.01 0.63 -21.76
C LYS A 126 27.36 1.82 -22.65
N ARG A 127 28.28 2.68 -22.22
CA ARG A 127 28.72 3.84 -23.02
C ARG A 127 29.36 3.46 -24.35
N LYS A 128 30.07 2.33 -24.41
CA LYS A 128 30.89 1.96 -25.57
C LYS A 128 30.08 1.50 -26.78
N ASP A 129 29.03 0.71 -26.55
CA ASP A 129 28.26 0.05 -27.61
C ASP A 129 26.74 0.33 -27.50
N SER A 130 26.32 1.20 -26.58
CA SER A 130 24.91 1.52 -26.32
C SER A 130 24.05 0.30 -25.95
N THR A 131 24.64 -0.84 -25.64
CA THR A 131 23.90 -2.05 -25.25
C THR A 131 23.29 -1.87 -23.86
N VAL A 132 22.07 -2.36 -23.69
CA VAL A 132 21.37 -2.35 -22.39
C VAL A 132 21.64 -3.68 -21.69
N VAL A 133 22.23 -3.61 -20.50
CA VAL A 133 22.46 -4.75 -19.61
C VAL A 133 21.51 -4.66 -18.42
N LYS A 134 20.84 -5.76 -18.13
CA LYS A 134 20.03 -5.90 -16.92
C LYS A 134 20.91 -6.41 -15.78
N GLY A 135 20.73 -5.85 -14.59
CA GLY A 135 21.44 -6.26 -13.38
C GLY A 135 20.59 -6.06 -12.14
N ILE A 136 21.12 -6.50 -11.00
CA ILE A 136 20.52 -6.28 -9.68
C ILE A 136 21.55 -5.53 -8.84
N ILE A 137 21.12 -4.51 -8.10
CA ILE A 137 22.01 -3.75 -7.23
C ILE A 137 22.42 -4.61 -6.03
N GLU A 138 23.70 -4.97 -5.95
CA GLU A 138 24.22 -5.75 -4.81
C GLU A 138 24.61 -4.84 -3.63
N ARG A 139 25.18 -3.67 -3.92
CA ARG A 139 25.71 -2.72 -2.93
C ARG A 139 25.56 -1.30 -3.42
N ILE A 140 25.38 -0.37 -2.49
CA ILE A 140 25.31 1.07 -2.74
C ILE A 140 26.44 1.74 -1.95
N ASP A 141 27.17 2.63 -2.62
CA ASP A 141 28.23 3.41 -1.97
C ASP A 141 27.61 4.64 -1.28
N GLU A 142 27.50 4.57 0.05
CA GLU A 142 26.82 5.58 0.88
C GLU A 142 27.40 6.99 0.73
N ASN A 143 28.66 7.10 0.32
CA ASN A 143 29.37 8.37 0.20
C ASN A 143 28.96 9.18 -1.06
N GLU A 144 28.50 8.48 -2.09
CA GLU A 144 27.99 9.08 -3.34
C GLU A 144 26.52 9.46 -3.23
N GLU A 145 25.72 8.72 -2.46
CA GLU A 145 24.29 8.97 -2.31
C GLU A 145 24.01 10.24 -1.51
N ARG A 146 24.75 10.47 -0.39
CA ARG A 146 24.66 11.72 0.39
C ARG A 146 25.03 12.96 -0.45
N LYS A 147 26.03 12.84 -1.32
CA LYS A 147 26.41 13.91 -2.26
C LYS A 147 25.30 14.18 -3.27
N ARG A 148 24.73 13.14 -3.89
CA ARG A 148 23.62 13.28 -4.85
C ARG A 148 22.37 13.87 -4.23
N THR A 149 22.02 13.50 -2.99
CA THR A 149 20.88 14.11 -2.28
C THR A 149 21.12 15.60 -1.98
N SER A 150 22.35 15.99 -1.61
CA SER A 150 22.69 17.39 -1.32
C SER A 150 22.74 18.28 -2.56
N GLU A 151 23.28 17.78 -3.67
CA GLU A 151 23.36 18.51 -4.94
C GLU A 151 21.98 18.70 -5.57
N ARG A 152 21.08 17.73 -5.41
CA ARG A 152 19.71 17.77 -5.98
C ARG A 152 18.74 18.60 -5.15
N ALA A 153 18.83 18.58 -3.82
CA ALA A 153 18.09 19.52 -2.97
C ALA A 153 18.44 20.99 -3.29
N SER A 154 19.72 21.23 -3.65
CA SER A 154 20.20 22.54 -4.08
C SER A 154 19.68 22.97 -5.47
N ALA A 155 19.34 22.01 -6.34
CA ALA A 155 18.80 22.29 -7.68
C ALA A 155 17.30 22.61 -7.68
N GLN A 156 16.53 22.04 -6.75
CA GLN A 156 15.10 22.33 -6.58
C GLN A 156 14.81 23.67 -5.90
N ALA A 157 15.82 24.33 -5.31
CA ALA A 157 15.69 25.64 -4.67
C ALA A 157 16.01 26.84 -5.59
N LYS A 158 16.22 26.64 -6.89
CA LYS A 158 16.43 27.75 -7.84
C LYS A 158 15.09 28.31 -8.33
N PRO A 159 14.65 29.51 -7.91
CA PRO A 159 13.46 30.13 -8.47
C PRO A 159 13.73 30.55 -9.93
N LEU A 160 12.78 30.26 -10.84
CA LEU A 160 12.75 30.86 -12.16
C LEU A 160 12.53 32.38 -11.98
N SER A 161 13.59 33.15 -12.14
CA SER A 161 13.52 34.61 -12.18
C SER A 161 13.14 35.04 -13.59
N ASP A 162 11.84 35.20 -13.85
CA ASP A 162 11.36 35.88 -15.06
C ASP A 162 11.75 37.36 -14.99
N LYS A 163 12.67 37.76 -15.86
CA LYS A 163 12.89 39.18 -16.19
C LYS A 163 11.77 39.62 -17.12
N VAL A 164 10.76 40.28 -16.57
CA VAL A 164 9.89 41.18 -17.34
C VAL A 164 10.68 42.43 -17.70
N ASN A 165 10.78 42.70 -19.00
CA ASN A 165 11.35 43.90 -19.58
C ASN A 165 10.27 44.60 -20.39
#